data_AF-A0A7D7VPH3-F1
#
_entry.id   AF-A0A7D7VPH3-F1
#
_cell.length_a   1.000
_cell.length_b   1.000
_cell.length_c   1.000
_cell.angle_alpha   90.00
_cell.angle_beta   90.00
_cell.angle_gamma   90.00
#
_symmetry.space_group_name_H-M   'P 1'
#
loop_
_entity.id
_entity.type
_entity.pdbx_description
1 polymer ?
#
loop_
_entity_poly.entity_id
_entity_poly.type
_entity_poly.pdbx_seq_one_letter_code
_entity_poly.pdbx_strand_id
1 'polypeptide(L)'
;MKQRVSNKAIFLILVLTQFCLGFFSKELLNTDEVVINSLSEQLSIEQIDNMIDFREKWQWLSYVILPLLLLLKISIIAAIIDVGCFFFGKEIKYKILFNIVVKAEFIFLLVIVFKTAWFYFFQTDYNLEDLQYFYPLSALNIIGSEGLQPWFIYPFQVLNLFELIYWFILAYLIGNELNENTDKGFSIVASSYGICLLIWIVGVMFFTLNMS
;
A
#
# COMPACT_ATOMS: atom_id res chain seq x y z
N MET A 1 -7.98 19.58 -27.54
CA MET A 1 -6.65 19.74 -26.92
C MET A 1 -6.74 19.25 -25.48
N LYS A 2 -6.42 17.98 -25.19
CA LYS A 2 -6.53 17.40 -23.85
C LYS A 2 -5.31 17.87 -23.05
N GLN A 3 -5.50 18.79 -22.11
CA GLN A 3 -4.42 19.30 -21.25
C GLN A 3 -3.87 18.13 -20.42
N ARG A 4 -2.79 17.49 -20.90
CA ARG A 4 -2.13 16.37 -20.23
C ARG A 4 -1.42 16.94 -19.00
N VAL A 5 -2.02 16.79 -17.81
CA VAL A 5 -1.36 17.08 -16.54
C VAL A 5 -0.01 16.35 -16.52
N SER A 6 1.06 17.06 -16.15
CA SER A 6 2.41 16.51 -16.12
C SER A 6 2.51 15.35 -15.13
N ASN A 7 3.21 14.27 -15.48
CA ASN A 7 3.43 13.11 -14.61
C ASN A 7 3.95 13.53 -13.21
N LYS A 8 4.81 14.55 -13.16
CA LYS A 8 5.35 15.10 -11.91
C LYS A 8 4.25 15.71 -11.04
N ALA A 9 3.29 16.40 -11.65
CA ALA A 9 2.18 17.03 -10.93
C ALA A 9 1.22 15.97 -10.38
N ILE A 10 0.91 14.91 -11.15
CA ILE A 10 0.03 13.83 -10.67
C ILE A 10 0.68 13.10 -9.49
N PHE A 11 1.98 12.80 -9.59
CA PHE A 11 2.72 12.19 -8.47
C PHE A 11 2.76 13.11 -7.24
N LEU A 12 2.99 14.41 -7.42
CA LEU A 12 2.96 15.36 -6.31
C LEU A 12 1.57 15.41 -5.64
N ILE A 13 0.50 15.40 -6.42
CA ILE A 13 -0.88 15.35 -5.89
C ILE A 13 -1.10 14.06 -5.10
N LEU A 14 -0.64 12.91 -5.60
CA LEU A 14 -0.74 11.63 -4.88
C LEU A 14 -0.03 11.71 -3.52
N VAL A 15 1.22 12.21 -3.50
CA VAL A 15 2.01 12.38 -2.27
C VAL A 15 1.35 13.33 -1.29
N LEU A 16 0.92 14.50 -1.75
CA LEU A 16 0.25 15.49 -0.89
C LEU A 16 -1.06 14.96 -0.31
N THR A 17 -1.83 14.23 -1.12
CA THR A 17 -3.09 13.62 -0.67
C THR A 17 -2.82 12.52 0.35
N GLN A 18 -1.81 11.68 0.12
CA GLN A 18 -1.39 10.65 1.07
C GLN A 18 -0.96 11.25 2.42
N PHE A 19 -0.17 12.32 2.41
CA PHE A 19 0.21 13.01 3.64
C PHE A 19 -0.98 13.66 4.34
N CYS A 20 -1.86 14.30 3.59
CA CYS A 20 -3.07 14.93 4.13
C CYS A 20 -3.96 13.88 4.83
N LEU A 21 -4.26 12.77 4.15
CA LEU A 21 -5.04 11.67 4.71
C LEU A 21 -4.33 11.01 5.90
N GLY A 22 -3.02 10.80 5.81
CA GLY A 22 -2.24 10.23 6.91
C GLY A 22 -2.21 11.12 8.14
N PHE A 23 -2.13 12.44 7.96
CA PHE A 23 -2.22 13.42 9.05
C PHE A 23 -3.60 13.36 9.71
N PHE A 24 -4.68 13.45 8.93
CA PHE A 24 -6.04 13.34 9.48
C PHE A 24 -6.28 12.00 10.17
N SER A 25 -5.78 10.90 9.61
CA SER A 25 -5.87 9.56 10.21
C SER A 25 -5.19 9.53 11.58
N LYS A 26 -3.96 10.06 11.68
CA LYS A 26 -3.20 10.11 12.93
C LYS A 26 -3.95 10.89 14.02
N GLU A 27 -4.47 12.08 13.68
CA GLU A 27 -5.20 12.94 14.61
C GLU A 27 -6.54 12.33 15.04
N LEU A 28 -7.32 11.78 14.10
CA LEU A 28 -8.64 11.21 14.39
C LEU A 28 -8.55 9.92 15.22
N LEU A 29 -7.51 9.10 15.01
CA LEU A 29 -7.33 7.81 15.67
C LEU A 29 -6.45 7.89 16.93
N ASN A 30 -6.02 9.09 17.32
CA ASN A 30 -5.07 9.34 18.40
C ASN A 30 -3.92 8.32 18.48
N THR A 31 -3.31 8.02 17.32
CA THR A 31 -2.43 6.84 17.17
C THR A 31 -1.23 6.84 18.12
N ASP A 32 -0.79 8.03 18.56
CA ASP A 32 0.31 8.17 19.50
C ASP A 32 -0.05 7.59 20.88
N GLU A 33 -1.27 7.81 21.36
CA GLU A 33 -1.76 7.26 22.63
C GLU A 33 -1.89 5.73 22.55
N VAL A 34 -2.39 5.20 21.43
CA VAL A 34 -2.53 3.74 21.22
C VAL A 34 -1.17 3.04 21.23
N VAL A 35 -0.15 3.65 20.60
CA VAL A 35 1.22 3.14 20.62
C VAL A 35 1.79 3.20 22.04
N ILE A 36 1.62 4.30 22.76
CA ILE A 36 2.12 4.45 24.14
C ILE A 36 1.47 3.42 25.06
N ASN A 37 0.15 3.26 24.99
CA ASN A 37 -0.58 2.30 25.81
C ASN A 37 -0.06 0.87 25.56
N SER A 38 0.10 0.47 24.30
CA SER A 38 0.65 -0.83 23.93
C SER A 38 2.09 -1.05 24.41
N LEU A 39 2.93 -0.01 24.39
CA LEU A 39 4.32 -0.09 24.84
C LEU A 39 4.45 -0.07 26.37
N SER A 40 3.51 0.57 27.08
CA SER A 40 3.53 0.66 28.56
C SER A 40 3.31 -0.68 29.26
N GLU A 41 2.74 -1.65 28.56
CA GLU A 41 2.65 -3.04 29.03
C GLU A 41 4.02 -3.76 29.04
N GLN A 42 5.00 -3.27 28.27
CA GLN A 42 6.26 -3.97 28.02
C GLN A 42 7.51 -3.16 28.42
N LEU A 43 7.41 -1.83 28.54
CA LEU A 43 8.54 -0.92 28.74
C LEU A 43 8.34 -0.04 29.98
N SER A 44 9.46 0.42 30.57
CA SER A 44 9.41 1.42 31.64
C SER A 44 9.08 2.82 31.10
N ILE A 45 8.58 3.70 31.96
CA ILE A 45 8.26 5.10 31.61
C ILE A 45 9.48 5.81 31.01
N GLU A 46 10.67 5.62 31.60
CA GLU A 46 11.91 6.21 31.08
C GLU A 46 12.27 5.71 29.66
N GLN A 47 11.97 4.45 29.33
CA GLN A 47 12.20 3.92 27.98
C GLN A 47 11.22 4.50 26.97
N ILE A 48 9.96 4.73 27.38
CA ILE A 48 8.93 5.34 26.56
C ILE A 48 9.27 6.80 26.24
N ASP A 49 9.66 7.57 27.26
CA ASP A 49 10.05 8.98 27.08
C ASP A 49 11.23 9.12 26.11
N ASN A 50 12.26 8.28 26.27
CA ASN A 50 13.40 8.26 25.34
C ASN A 50 13.00 7.88 23.90
N MET A 51 12.01 6.99 23.73
CA MET A 51 11.48 6.65 22.40
C MET A 51 10.70 7.80 21.78
N ILE A 52 9.89 8.52 22.56
CA ILE A 52 9.13 9.69 22.11
C ILE A 52 10.10 10.78 21.66
N ASP A 53 11.10 11.13 22.47
CA ASP A 53 12.13 12.12 22.14
C ASP A 53 12.89 11.77 20.85
N PHE A 54 13.25 10.49 20.69
CA PHE A 54 13.89 10.01 19.47
C PHE A 54 12.96 10.16 18.26
N ARG A 55 11.69 9.77 18.40
CA ARG A 55 10.70 9.86 17.33
C ARG A 55 10.48 11.31 16.89
N GLU A 56 10.31 12.24 17.82
CA GLU A 56 10.14 13.67 17.49
C GLU A 56 11.34 14.22 16.73
N LYS A 57 12.56 13.88 17.17
CA LYS A 57 13.81 14.32 16.50
C LYS A 57 13.94 13.81 15.07
N TRP A 58 13.47 12.59 14.79
CA TRP A 58 13.61 11.94 13.49
C TRP A 58 12.34 11.95 12.63
N GLN A 59 11.24 12.52 13.11
CA GLN A 59 9.96 12.56 12.40
C GLN A 59 10.08 13.22 11.02
N TRP A 60 10.95 14.23 10.87
CA TRP A 60 11.19 14.88 9.58
C TRP A 60 11.69 13.91 8.51
N LEU A 61 12.44 12.88 8.91
CA LEU A 61 12.98 11.87 8.01
C LEU A 61 11.86 11.02 7.41
N SER A 62 10.79 10.74 8.17
CA SER A 62 9.61 10.05 7.66
C SER A 62 8.93 10.80 6.51
N TYR A 63 8.88 12.14 6.56
CA TYR A 63 8.33 12.96 5.46
C TYR A 63 9.16 12.90 4.18
N VAL A 64 10.44 12.50 4.25
CA VAL A 64 11.31 12.32 3.07
C VAL A 64 11.32 10.86 2.61
N ILE A 65 11.36 9.91 3.55
CA ILE A 65 11.41 8.48 3.24
C ILE A 65 10.10 8.01 2.61
N LEU A 66 8.94 8.45 3.11
CA LEU A 66 7.65 7.95 2.60
C LEU A 66 7.44 8.24 1.10
N PRO A 67 7.68 9.47 0.58
CA PRO A 67 7.59 9.73 -0.86
C PRO A 67 8.64 8.99 -1.67
N LEU A 68 9.84 8.77 -1.11
CA LEU A 68 10.92 8.03 -1.77
C LEU A 68 10.55 6.55 -1.92
N LEU A 69 9.98 5.93 -0.88
CA LEU A 69 9.48 4.56 -0.93
C LEU A 69 8.32 4.42 -1.92
N LEU A 70 7.39 5.39 -1.95
CA LEU A 70 6.31 5.40 -2.93
C LEU A 70 6.85 5.52 -4.37
N LEU A 71 7.82 6.40 -4.58
CA LEU A 71 8.49 6.55 -5.88
C LEU A 71 9.19 5.25 -6.30
N LEU A 72 9.89 4.59 -5.38
CA LEU A 72 10.55 3.31 -5.61
C LEU A 72 9.53 2.22 -5.96
N LYS A 73 8.45 2.10 -5.18
CA LYS A 73 7.34 1.15 -5.43
C LYS A 73 6.80 1.32 -6.85
N ILE A 74 6.43 2.54 -7.22
CA ILE A 74 5.88 2.87 -8.55
C ILE A 74 6.89 2.52 -9.64
N SER A 75 8.17 2.83 -9.43
CA SER A 75 9.23 2.57 -10.40
C SER A 75 9.43 1.07 -10.64
N ILE A 76 9.39 0.27 -9.57
CA ILE A 76 9.49 -1.20 -9.61
C ILE A 76 8.30 -1.78 -10.35
N ILE A 77 7.06 -1.38 -10.01
CA ILE A 77 5.86 -1.90 -10.67
C ILE A 77 5.85 -1.53 -12.15
N ALA A 78 6.22 -0.28 -12.50
CA ALA A 78 6.32 0.14 -13.89
C ALA A 78 7.35 -0.69 -14.66
N ALA A 79 8.49 -1.02 -14.05
CA ALA A 79 9.51 -1.86 -14.65
C ALA A 79 9.04 -3.31 -14.84
N ILE A 80 8.34 -3.88 -13.86
CA ILE A 80 7.75 -5.22 -13.95
C ILE A 80 6.74 -5.29 -15.11
N ILE A 81 5.88 -4.28 -15.24
CA ILE A 81 4.91 -4.21 -16.33
C ILE A 81 5.61 -4.01 -17.69
N ASP A 82 6.71 -3.25 -17.74
CA ASP A 82 7.51 -3.06 -18.96
C ASP A 82 8.07 -4.40 -19.46
N VAL A 83 8.64 -5.20 -18.56
CA VAL A 83 9.08 -6.57 -18.84
C VAL A 83 7.90 -7.44 -19.29
N GLY A 84 6.73 -7.29 -18.65
CA GLY A 84 5.50 -7.95 -19.08
C GLY A 84 5.09 -7.60 -20.52
N CYS A 85 5.10 -6.31 -20.87
CA CYS A 85 4.81 -5.85 -22.22
C CYS A 85 5.79 -6.44 -23.24
N PHE A 86 7.09 -6.45 -22.90
CA PHE A 86 8.14 -7.04 -23.73
C PHE A 86 7.88 -8.51 -24.06
N PHE A 87 7.52 -9.33 -23.06
CA PHE A 87 7.19 -10.76 -23.29
C PHE A 87 5.95 -10.97 -24.18
N PHE A 88 5.04 -9.99 -24.24
CA PHE A 88 3.88 -10.02 -25.11
C PHE A 88 4.14 -9.40 -26.50
N GLY A 89 5.39 -9.02 -26.80
CA GLY A 89 5.76 -8.35 -28.05
C GLY A 89 5.15 -6.95 -28.17
N LYS A 90 4.90 -6.29 -27.05
CA LYS A 90 4.31 -4.95 -26.97
C LYS A 90 5.34 -3.98 -26.43
N GLU A 91 5.45 -2.81 -27.06
CA GLU A 91 6.37 -1.76 -26.62
C GLU A 91 5.59 -0.55 -26.14
N ILE A 92 5.75 -0.19 -24.87
CA ILE A 92 5.22 1.04 -24.28
C ILE A 92 6.40 1.81 -23.69
N LYS A 93 6.47 3.11 -23.93
CA LYS A 93 7.54 3.92 -23.32
C LYS A 93 7.42 3.85 -21.79
N TYR A 94 8.51 3.55 -21.08
CA TYR A 94 8.55 3.50 -19.61
C TYR A 94 7.89 4.70 -18.91
N LYS A 95 8.09 5.93 -19.44
CA LYS A 95 7.46 7.15 -18.90
C LYS A 95 5.92 7.10 -18.91
N ILE A 96 5.33 6.38 -19.85
CA ILE A 96 3.88 6.18 -19.96
C ILE A 96 3.44 5.12 -18.95
N LEU A 97 4.15 3.99 -18.86
CA LEU A 97 3.91 2.95 -17.84
C LEU A 97 3.99 3.52 -16.43
N PHE A 98 5.04 4.29 -16.13
CA PHE A 98 5.18 5.00 -14.86
C PHE A 98 3.94 5.87 -14.56
N ASN A 99 3.44 6.61 -15.55
CA ASN A 99 2.24 7.44 -15.38
C ASN A 99 0.96 6.61 -15.19
N ILE A 100 0.86 5.43 -15.82
CA ILE A 100 -0.24 4.49 -15.62
C ILE A 100 -0.23 4.01 -14.16
N VAL A 101 0.94 3.58 -13.66
CA VAL A 101 1.10 3.12 -12.28
C VAL A 101 0.78 4.24 -11.28
N VAL A 102 1.31 5.46 -11.46
CA VAL A 102 0.99 6.61 -10.60
C VAL A 102 -0.52 6.85 -10.51
N LYS A 103 -1.26 6.73 -11.62
CA LYS A 103 -2.72 6.91 -11.62
C LYS A 103 -3.44 5.77 -10.89
N ALA A 104 -2.97 4.54 -11.08
CA ALA A 104 -3.56 3.38 -10.43
C ALA A 104 -3.36 3.41 -8.91
N GLU A 105 -2.24 3.94 -8.41
CA GLU A 105 -1.94 4.06 -6.98
C GLU A 105 -2.96 4.90 -6.17
N PHE A 106 -3.75 5.75 -6.82
CA PHE A 106 -4.81 6.51 -6.13
C PHE A 106 -5.84 5.61 -5.45
N ILE A 107 -6.01 4.36 -5.90
CA ILE A 107 -6.93 3.42 -5.26
C ILE A 107 -6.53 3.13 -3.81
N PHE A 108 -5.24 3.12 -3.51
CA PHE A 108 -4.74 2.85 -2.16
C PHE A 108 -4.94 4.01 -1.19
N LEU A 109 -5.27 5.22 -1.67
CA LEU A 109 -5.71 6.30 -0.78
C LEU A 109 -7.02 5.94 -0.06
N LEU A 110 -7.89 5.18 -0.72
CA LEU A 110 -9.13 4.71 -0.09
C LEU A 110 -8.84 3.78 1.10
N VAL A 111 -7.75 3.02 1.08
CA VAL A 111 -7.37 2.18 2.22
C VAL A 111 -7.19 3.01 3.49
N ILE A 112 -6.55 4.18 3.39
CA ILE A 112 -6.37 5.11 4.52
C ILE A 112 -7.72 5.62 5.01
N VAL A 113 -8.61 6.00 4.08
CA VAL A 113 -9.95 6.52 4.39
C VAL A 113 -10.80 5.47 5.09
N PHE A 114 -10.88 4.27 4.52
CA PHE A 114 -11.70 3.17 5.07
C PHE A 114 -11.18 2.69 6.41
N LYS A 115 -9.86 2.58 6.57
CA LYS A 115 -9.24 2.23 7.85
C LYS A 115 -9.56 3.26 8.92
N THR A 116 -9.38 4.54 8.60
CA THR A 116 -9.72 5.63 9.53
C THR A 116 -11.19 5.61 9.90
N ALA A 117 -12.08 5.49 8.90
CA ALA A 117 -13.52 5.45 9.15
C ALA A 117 -13.93 4.25 10.01
N TRP A 118 -13.30 3.09 9.82
CA TRP A 118 -13.58 1.89 10.60
C TRP A 118 -13.29 2.10 12.09
N PHE A 119 -12.06 2.50 12.41
CA PHE A 119 -11.62 2.67 13.81
C PHE A 119 -12.20 3.92 14.48
N TYR A 120 -12.59 4.93 13.69
CA TYR A 120 -13.23 6.13 14.23
C TYR A 120 -14.72 5.94 14.55
N PHE A 121 -15.47 5.20 13.72
CA PHE A 121 -16.93 5.08 13.87
C PHE A 121 -17.42 3.73 14.39
N PHE A 122 -16.70 2.63 14.15
CA PHE A 122 -17.21 1.28 14.39
C PHE A 122 -16.46 0.52 15.48
N GLN A 123 -15.13 0.54 15.43
CA GLN A 123 -14.26 -0.11 16.41
C GLN A 123 -13.43 0.95 17.11
N THR A 124 -13.97 1.59 18.13
CA THR A 124 -13.32 2.68 18.87
C THR A 124 -12.44 2.19 20.03
N ASP A 125 -12.63 0.93 20.45
CA ASP A 125 -11.77 0.23 21.40
C ASP A 125 -10.88 -0.73 20.61
N TYR A 126 -9.63 -0.34 20.40
CA TYR A 126 -8.66 -1.08 19.60
C TYR A 126 -7.26 -0.89 20.17
N ASN A 127 -6.44 -1.92 20.01
CA ASN A 127 -5.03 -1.86 20.36
C ASN A 127 -4.14 -1.68 19.11
N LEU A 128 -2.83 -1.72 19.31
CA LEU A 128 -1.87 -1.58 18.22
C LEU A 128 -1.90 -2.77 17.25
N GLU A 129 -2.18 -3.98 17.73
CA GLU A 129 -2.26 -5.19 16.90
C GLU A 129 -3.47 -5.13 15.97
N ASP A 130 -4.63 -4.70 16.45
CA ASP A 130 -5.84 -4.47 15.64
C ASP A 130 -5.55 -3.51 14.49
N LEU A 131 -4.88 -2.38 14.78
CA LEU A 131 -4.45 -1.44 13.77
C LEU A 131 -3.45 -2.07 12.79
N GLN A 132 -2.53 -2.92 13.22
CA GLN A 132 -1.54 -3.52 12.33
C GLN A 132 -2.16 -4.59 11.41
N TYR A 133 -3.07 -5.42 11.94
CA TYR A 133 -3.67 -6.51 11.20
C TYR A 133 -4.82 -6.05 10.31
N PHE A 134 -5.46 -4.93 10.63
CA PHE A 134 -6.55 -4.44 9.81
C PHE A 134 -6.06 -3.87 8.46
N TYR A 135 -6.46 -4.57 7.39
CA TYR A 135 -6.48 -4.04 6.03
C TYR A 135 -7.93 -4.06 5.53
N PRO A 136 -8.56 -2.90 5.25
CA PRO A 136 -9.97 -2.85 4.90
C PRO A 136 -10.31 -3.69 3.67
N LEU A 137 -11.45 -4.39 3.74
CA LEU A 137 -11.96 -5.26 2.67
C LEU A 137 -10.95 -6.33 2.23
N SER A 138 -10.08 -6.76 3.15
CA SER A 138 -9.20 -7.90 2.97
C SER A 138 -9.88 -9.21 3.34
N ALA A 139 -9.36 -10.31 2.83
CA ALA A 139 -9.79 -11.65 3.23
C ALA A 139 -9.57 -11.87 4.73
N LEU A 140 -8.51 -11.28 5.31
CA LEU A 140 -8.25 -11.35 6.75
C LEU A 140 -9.41 -10.82 7.60
N ASN A 141 -10.04 -9.71 7.17
CA ASN A 141 -11.19 -9.15 7.87
C ASN A 141 -12.44 -10.04 7.82
N ILE A 142 -12.50 -11.00 6.89
CA ILE A 142 -13.63 -11.95 6.76
C ILE A 142 -13.40 -13.18 7.64
N ILE A 143 -12.17 -13.70 7.65
CA ILE A 143 -11.84 -14.95 8.35
C ILE A 143 -11.42 -14.74 9.82
N GLY A 144 -10.96 -13.53 10.17
CA GLY A 144 -10.38 -13.22 11.47
C GLY A 144 -8.90 -13.64 11.59
N SER A 145 -8.20 -13.06 12.56
CA SER A 145 -6.82 -13.43 12.90
C SER A 145 -6.73 -14.52 13.98
N GLU A 146 -7.83 -14.78 14.70
CA GLU A 146 -7.86 -15.77 15.79
C GLU A 146 -7.55 -17.18 15.29
N GLY A 147 -6.52 -17.82 15.86
CA GLY A 147 -6.09 -19.16 15.47
C GLY A 147 -5.34 -19.24 14.14
N LEU A 148 -5.11 -18.10 13.46
CA LEU A 148 -4.33 -18.03 12.24
C LEU A 148 -2.82 -18.00 12.57
N GLN A 149 -2.01 -18.73 11.83
CA GLN A 149 -0.55 -18.65 12.01
C GLN A 149 -0.02 -17.30 11.50
N PRO A 150 0.99 -16.69 12.15
CA PRO A 150 1.48 -15.35 11.80
C PRO A 150 1.86 -15.18 10.32
N TRP A 151 2.43 -16.20 9.69
CA TRP A 151 2.82 -16.15 8.28
C TRP A 151 1.64 -16.10 7.30
N PHE A 152 0.41 -16.41 7.73
CA PHE A 152 -0.78 -16.28 6.90
C PHE A 152 -1.39 -14.88 6.94
N ILE A 153 -1.09 -14.07 7.96
CA ILE A 153 -1.68 -12.74 8.15
C ILE A 153 -1.43 -11.86 6.92
N TYR A 154 -0.16 -11.73 6.52
CA TYR A 154 0.22 -10.88 5.39
C TYR A 154 -0.45 -11.30 4.06
N PRO A 155 -0.42 -12.59 3.64
CA PRO A 155 -1.17 -13.06 2.48
C PRO A 155 -2.65 -12.66 2.49
N PHE A 156 -3.34 -12.85 3.62
CA PHE A 156 -4.77 -12.54 3.73
C PHE A 156 -5.04 -11.03 3.76
N GLN A 157 -4.09 -10.20 4.17
CA GLN A 157 -4.17 -8.73 4.01
C GLN A 157 -4.01 -8.30 2.56
N VAL A 158 -3.04 -8.88 1.84
CA VAL A 158 -2.78 -8.54 0.42
C VAL A 158 -3.95 -8.96 -0.47
N LEU A 159 -4.64 -10.04 -0.14
CA LEU A 159 -5.90 -10.41 -0.78
C LEU A 159 -7.04 -9.49 -0.34
N ASN A 160 -7.13 -8.31 -0.96
CA ASN A 160 -8.16 -7.32 -0.68
C ASN A 160 -8.78 -6.72 -1.94
N LEU A 161 -9.93 -6.06 -1.76
CA LEU A 161 -10.67 -5.47 -2.88
C LEU A 161 -9.89 -4.35 -3.60
N PHE A 162 -9.09 -3.56 -2.88
CA PHE A 162 -8.33 -2.46 -3.47
C PHE A 162 -7.21 -2.97 -4.38
N GLU A 163 -6.56 -4.05 -4.01
CA GLU A 163 -5.59 -4.78 -4.83
C GLU A 163 -6.24 -5.34 -6.10
N LEU A 164 -7.43 -5.96 -5.98
CA LEU A 164 -8.17 -6.42 -7.15
C LEU A 164 -8.55 -5.27 -8.09
N ILE A 165 -9.07 -4.16 -7.56
CA ILE A 165 -9.39 -2.97 -8.34
C ILE A 165 -8.13 -2.39 -8.99
N TYR A 166 -7.00 -2.40 -8.28
CA TYR A 166 -5.71 -1.95 -8.79
C TYR A 166 -5.30 -2.73 -10.05
N TRP A 167 -5.46 -4.05 -10.07
CA TRP A 167 -5.21 -4.88 -11.26
C TRP A 167 -6.09 -4.47 -12.43
N PHE A 168 -7.39 -4.25 -12.20
CA PHE A 168 -8.31 -3.82 -13.26
C PHE A 168 -7.98 -2.42 -13.80
N ILE A 169 -7.60 -1.48 -12.94
CA ILE A 169 -7.19 -0.12 -13.37
C ILE A 169 -5.93 -0.21 -14.24
N LEU A 170 -4.91 -0.96 -13.81
CA LEU A 170 -3.70 -1.17 -14.60
C LEU A 170 -4.04 -1.81 -15.95
N ALA A 171 -4.80 -2.90 -15.94
CA ALA A 171 -5.20 -3.64 -17.14
C ALA A 171 -5.93 -2.76 -18.15
N TYR A 172 -6.89 -1.97 -17.66
CA TYR A 172 -7.66 -1.04 -18.48
C TYR A 172 -6.77 0.04 -19.11
N LEU A 173 -5.91 0.67 -18.31
CA LEU A 173 -5.03 1.74 -18.79
C LEU A 173 -3.96 1.23 -19.77
N ILE A 174 -3.40 0.04 -19.53
CA ILE A 174 -2.44 -0.62 -20.43
C ILE A 174 -3.13 -1.02 -21.74
N GLY A 175 -4.30 -1.67 -21.68
CA GLY A 175 -5.06 -2.05 -22.86
C GLY A 175 -5.38 -0.83 -23.73
N ASN A 176 -5.85 0.25 -23.11
CA ASN A 176 -6.13 1.51 -23.81
C ASN A 176 -4.86 2.14 -24.44
N GLU A 177 -3.70 2.09 -23.78
CA GLU A 177 -2.46 2.61 -24.37
C GLU A 177 -1.97 1.76 -25.56
N LEU A 178 -2.24 0.46 -25.54
CA LEU A 178 -1.90 -0.46 -26.63
C LEU A 178 -2.91 -0.48 -27.79
N ASN A 179 -4.03 0.24 -27.66
CA ASN A 179 -5.21 0.11 -28.54
C ASN A 179 -5.75 -1.33 -28.60
N GLU A 180 -5.68 -2.04 -27.47
CA GLU A 180 -6.14 -3.42 -27.29
C GLU A 180 -7.29 -3.45 -26.28
N ASN A 181 -7.96 -4.60 -26.15
CA ASN A 181 -9.00 -4.78 -25.14
C ASN A 181 -8.41 -4.92 -23.71
N THR A 182 -9.28 -4.75 -22.71
CA THR A 182 -8.91 -4.91 -21.30
C THR A 182 -8.43 -6.32 -21.00
N ASP A 183 -8.90 -7.35 -21.71
CA ASP A 183 -8.45 -8.73 -21.51
C ASP A 183 -6.95 -8.89 -21.80
N LYS A 184 -6.46 -8.24 -22.87
CA LYS A 184 -5.02 -8.25 -23.19
C LYS A 184 -4.21 -7.51 -22.15
N GLY A 185 -4.70 -6.35 -21.69
CA GLY A 185 -4.07 -5.61 -20.59
C GLY A 185 -4.06 -6.42 -19.29
N PHE A 186 -5.14 -7.14 -18.99
CA PHE A 186 -5.25 -8.00 -17.82
C PHE A 186 -4.29 -9.18 -17.90
N SER A 187 -4.16 -9.79 -19.08
CA SER A 187 -3.17 -10.86 -19.32
C SER A 187 -1.75 -10.38 -18.99
N ILE A 188 -1.38 -9.17 -19.44
CA ILE A 188 -0.07 -8.58 -19.15
C ILE A 188 0.09 -8.34 -17.65
N VAL A 189 -0.91 -7.73 -16.98
CA VAL A 189 -0.84 -7.43 -15.54
C VAL A 189 -0.73 -8.70 -14.71
N ALA A 190 -1.59 -9.68 -14.97
CA ALA A 190 -1.62 -10.93 -14.23
C ALA A 190 -0.30 -11.73 -14.40
N SER A 191 0.24 -11.79 -15.63
CA SER A 191 1.47 -12.54 -15.91
C SER A 191 2.76 -11.80 -15.52
N SER A 192 2.69 -10.51 -15.17
CA SER A 192 3.85 -9.72 -14.74
C SER A 192 3.72 -9.35 -13.27
N TYR A 193 2.99 -8.27 -13.00
CA TYR A 193 2.72 -7.77 -11.66
C TYR A 193 2.14 -8.86 -10.75
N GLY A 194 1.19 -9.64 -11.23
CA GLY A 194 0.57 -10.71 -10.45
C GLY A 194 1.55 -11.81 -10.02
N ILE A 195 2.40 -12.27 -10.94
CA ILE A 195 3.44 -13.27 -10.62
C ILE A 195 4.47 -12.68 -9.64
N CYS A 196 4.91 -11.44 -9.86
CA CYS A 196 5.85 -10.78 -8.95
C CYS A 196 5.25 -10.56 -7.56
N LEU A 197 3.95 -10.22 -7.47
CA LEU A 197 3.24 -10.08 -6.20
C LEU A 197 3.18 -11.43 -5.47
N LEU A 198 2.92 -12.53 -6.18
CA LEU A 198 2.92 -13.88 -5.59
C LEU A 198 4.30 -14.25 -5.03
N ILE A 199 5.37 -14.00 -5.80
CA ILE A 199 6.75 -14.25 -5.34
C ILE A 199 7.04 -13.42 -4.08
N TRP A 200 6.62 -12.14 -4.07
CA TRP A 200 6.76 -11.27 -2.90
C TRP A 200 6.02 -11.82 -1.68
N ILE A 201 4.75 -12.22 -1.83
CA ILE A 201 3.95 -12.82 -0.76
C ILE A 201 4.65 -14.06 -0.19
N VAL A 202 5.06 -15.00 -1.06
CA VAL A 202 5.75 -16.23 -0.63
C VAL A 202 7.06 -15.91 0.10
N GLY A 203 7.81 -14.91 -0.38
CA GLY A 203 9.01 -14.44 0.29
C GLY A 203 8.72 -13.93 1.71
N VAL A 204 7.71 -13.08 1.88
CA VAL A 204 7.30 -12.58 3.20
C VAL A 204 6.84 -13.72 4.10
N MET A 205 6.01 -14.65 3.59
CA MET A 205 5.58 -15.84 4.35
C MET A 205 6.78 -16.64 4.86
N PHE A 206 7.76 -16.89 3.99
CA PHE A 206 8.97 -17.64 4.35
C PHE A 206 9.75 -16.93 5.45
N PHE A 207 9.99 -15.62 5.34
CA PHE A 207 10.71 -14.88 6.38
C PHE A 207 9.95 -14.85 7.70
N THR A 208 8.62 -14.62 7.67
CA THR A 208 7.80 -14.62 8.88
C THR A 208 7.84 -15.98 9.58
N LEU A 209 7.70 -17.09 8.84
CA LEU A 209 7.77 -18.45 9.38
C LEU A 209 9.11 -18.78 10.04
N ASN A 210 10.22 -18.27 9.50
CA ASN A 210 11.56 -18.55 10.04
C ASN A 210 11.99 -17.61 11.17
N MET A 211 11.29 -16.48 11.35
CA MET A 211 11.57 -15.50 12.41
C MET A 211 10.58 -15.57 13.58
N SER A 212 9.44 -16.26 13.40
CA SER A 212 8.48 -16.61 14.45
C SER A 212 8.94 -17.82 15.25
#